data_AF-A0A194REU9-F1
#
_entry.id   AF-A0A194REU9-F1
#
_cell.length_a   1.000
_cell.length_b   1.000
_cell.length_c   1.000
_cell.angle_alpha   90.00
_cell.angle_beta   90.00
_cell.angle_gamma   90.00
#
_symmetry.space_group_name_H-M   'P 1'
#
loop_
_entity.id
_entity.type
_entity.pdbx_description
1 polymer ?
#
loop_
_entity_poly.entity_id
_entity_poly.type
_entity_poly.pdbx_seq_one_letter_code
_entity_poly.pdbx_strand_id
1 'polypeptide(L)'
;MDERYNTSKRDTIYVGIVLKKHVKFVTLILQRVYTPCLTYPPEYFEYMAHIMLEGVSSANPTVNTPSLLYWTKYLAEVPGYVYTEEERIQFQQLLRDKLNGSSEETGVDSITLMSKPFIENSSKKRLLFVRDYNSFETIPEYKELSLFSRLKLMFHSFFTTIYTTYYGRRFLNATFLFIINLMKRYPKMTFLMFNVKVSARYLFNFPIDNSGLKPNSAFKKQKTRSSWYKAIVSCINRKK
;
A
#
# COMPACT_ATOMS: atom_id res chain seq x y z
N MET A 1 -0.10 -37.95 -36.45
CA MET A 1 -0.50 -37.35 -35.16
C MET A 1 0.44 -36.24 -34.70
N ASP A 2 1.48 -35.88 -35.47
CA ASP A 2 2.54 -34.96 -35.04
C ASP A 2 2.28 -33.46 -35.19
N GLU A 3 1.43 -33.01 -36.12
CA GLU A 3 1.22 -31.57 -36.35
C GLU A 3 0.50 -30.87 -35.20
N ARG A 4 -0.48 -31.53 -34.56
CA ARG A 4 -1.24 -30.96 -33.43
C ARG A 4 -0.41 -30.83 -32.15
N TYR A 5 0.58 -31.71 -31.96
CA TYR A 5 1.52 -31.62 -30.83
C TYR A 5 2.53 -30.49 -31.04
N ASN A 6 2.94 -30.27 -32.29
CA ASN A 6 3.94 -29.26 -32.66
C ASN A 6 3.37 -27.82 -32.74
N THR A 7 2.06 -27.66 -32.97
CA THR A 7 1.37 -26.36 -32.85
C THR A 7 1.14 -26.00 -31.38
N SER A 8 0.65 -26.93 -30.55
CA SER A 8 0.47 -26.71 -29.10
C SER A 8 1.79 -26.29 -28.41
N LYS A 9 2.91 -26.91 -28.76
CA LYS A 9 4.23 -26.55 -28.21
C LYS A 9 4.71 -25.16 -28.65
N ARG A 10 4.45 -24.78 -29.91
CA ARG A 10 4.75 -23.43 -30.43
C ARG A 10 3.89 -22.35 -29.77
N ASP A 11 2.59 -22.60 -29.60
CA ASP A 11 1.68 -21.67 -28.94
C ASP A 11 2.05 -21.46 -27.46
N THR A 12 2.45 -22.52 -26.76
CA THR A 12 2.93 -22.43 -25.37
C THR A 12 4.22 -21.61 -25.27
N ILE A 13 5.14 -21.76 -26.23
CA ILE A 13 6.39 -20.98 -26.29
C ILE A 13 6.09 -19.51 -26.62
N TYR A 14 5.20 -19.23 -27.58
CA TYR A 14 4.81 -17.85 -27.92
C TYR A 14 4.11 -17.14 -26.75
N VAL A 15 3.15 -17.80 -26.09
CA VAL A 15 2.50 -17.27 -24.89
C VAL A 15 3.51 -17.04 -23.77
N GLY A 16 4.46 -17.95 -23.57
CA GLY A 16 5.55 -17.79 -22.61
C GLY A 16 6.49 -16.62 -22.91
N ILE A 17 6.82 -16.37 -24.19
CA ILE A 17 7.65 -15.23 -24.62
C ILE A 17 6.90 -13.91 -24.47
N VAL A 18 5.62 -13.87 -24.84
CA VAL A 18 4.76 -12.69 -24.71
C VAL A 18 4.58 -12.33 -23.23
N LEU A 19 4.28 -13.31 -22.36
CA LEU A 19 4.22 -13.13 -20.92
C LEU A 19 5.55 -12.61 -20.34
N LYS A 20 6.68 -13.19 -20.72
CA LYS A 20 8.01 -12.72 -20.27
C LYS A 20 8.32 -11.30 -20.73
N LYS A 21 7.94 -10.91 -21.96
CA LYS A 21 8.10 -9.54 -22.47
C LYS A 21 7.22 -8.55 -21.69
N HIS A 22 5.96 -8.90 -21.43
CA HIS A 22 5.05 -8.07 -20.65
C HIS A 22 5.52 -7.89 -19.21
N VAL A 23 5.98 -8.97 -18.55
CA VAL A 23 6.52 -8.89 -17.19
C VAL A 23 7.72 -7.93 -17.15
N LYS A 24 8.68 -8.06 -18.08
CA LYS A 24 9.84 -7.14 -18.16
C LYS A 24 9.43 -5.70 -18.37
N PHE A 25 8.44 -5.44 -19.23
CA PHE A 25 7.96 -4.09 -19.50
C PHE A 25 7.30 -3.45 -18.26
N VAL A 26 6.45 -4.21 -17.56
CA VAL A 26 5.80 -3.75 -16.33
C VAL A 26 6.83 -3.47 -15.25
N THR A 27 7.83 -4.35 -15.07
CA THR A 27 8.93 -4.12 -14.11
C THR A 27 9.73 -2.86 -14.44
N LEU A 28 9.99 -2.58 -15.72
CA LEU A 28 10.68 -1.34 -16.12
C LEU A 28 9.87 -0.09 -15.80
N ILE A 29 8.56 -0.09 -16.05
CA ILE A 29 7.69 1.04 -15.70
C ILE A 29 7.66 1.21 -14.18
N LEU A 30 7.51 0.12 -13.43
CA LEU A 30 7.52 0.12 -11.98
C LEU A 30 8.77 0.83 -11.47
N GLN A 31 9.95 0.33 -11.84
CA GLN A 31 11.23 0.78 -11.30
C GLN A 31 11.68 2.16 -11.79
N ARG A 32 11.35 2.56 -13.01
CA ARG A 32 11.81 3.84 -13.61
C ARG A 32 10.81 4.98 -13.50
N VAL A 33 9.53 4.68 -13.31
CA VAL A 33 8.44 5.66 -13.27
C VAL A 33 7.78 5.66 -11.89
N TYR A 34 7.16 4.55 -11.49
CA TYR A 34 6.35 4.54 -10.27
C TYR A 34 7.17 4.65 -8.99
N THR A 35 8.21 3.84 -8.84
CA THR A 35 9.05 3.86 -7.63
C THR A 35 9.63 5.25 -7.40
N PRO A 36 10.30 5.91 -8.36
CA PRO A 36 10.82 7.28 -8.17
C PRO A 36 9.75 8.31 -7.84
N CYS A 37 8.60 8.26 -8.53
CA CYS A 37 7.49 9.19 -8.29
C CYS A 37 6.89 9.03 -6.88
N LEU A 38 6.87 7.81 -6.33
CA LEU A 38 6.30 7.56 -5.00
C LEU A 38 7.32 7.70 -3.87
N THR A 39 8.62 7.56 -4.15
CA THR A 39 9.69 7.94 -3.22
C THR A 39 9.74 9.48 -3.08
N TYR A 40 9.55 10.20 -4.18
CA TYR A 40 9.62 11.66 -4.24
C TYR A 40 8.36 12.27 -4.88
N PRO A 41 7.22 12.19 -4.18
CA PRO A 41 5.98 12.72 -4.71
C PRO A 41 6.05 14.25 -4.85
N PRO A 42 5.47 14.82 -5.93
CA PRO A 42 5.32 16.28 -6.10
C PRO A 42 4.69 16.93 -4.87
N GLU A 43 4.99 18.21 -4.64
CA GLU A 43 4.32 19.01 -3.60
C GLU A 43 2.80 18.85 -3.72
N TYR A 44 2.11 18.67 -2.60
CA TYR A 44 0.65 18.44 -2.50
C TYR A 44 0.12 17.06 -2.96
N PHE A 45 0.94 16.19 -3.54
CA PHE A 45 0.48 14.84 -3.95
C PHE A 45 -0.07 14.02 -2.78
N GLU A 46 0.59 14.05 -1.61
CA GLU A 46 0.12 13.30 -0.44
C GLU A 46 -1.23 13.85 0.03
N TYR A 47 -1.42 15.17 0.02
CA TYR A 47 -2.69 15.81 0.34
C TYR A 47 -3.82 15.34 -0.60
N MET A 48 -3.57 15.35 -1.91
CA MET A 48 -4.52 14.86 -2.90
C MET A 48 -4.81 13.37 -2.74
N ALA A 49 -3.79 12.53 -2.55
CA ALA A 49 -3.94 11.11 -2.35
C ALA A 49 -4.78 10.79 -1.10
N HIS A 50 -4.53 11.50 0.00
CA HIS A 50 -5.31 11.38 1.23
C HIS A 50 -6.79 11.77 1.00
N ILE A 51 -7.07 12.90 0.36
CA ILE A 51 -8.45 13.33 0.07
C ILE A 51 -9.18 12.36 -0.85
N MET A 52 -8.52 11.92 -1.93
CA MET A 52 -9.12 10.95 -2.86
C MET A 52 -9.49 9.66 -2.14
N LEU A 53 -8.58 9.14 -1.31
CA LEU A 53 -8.80 7.91 -0.57
C LEU A 53 -9.81 8.07 0.57
N GLU A 54 -9.88 9.23 1.21
CA GLU A 54 -10.95 9.56 2.15
C GLU A 54 -12.31 9.63 1.45
N GLY A 55 -12.36 10.18 0.23
CA GLY A 55 -13.54 10.13 -0.63
C GLY A 55 -13.97 8.69 -0.94
N VAL A 56 -13.03 7.83 -1.34
CA VAL A 56 -13.30 6.40 -1.56
C VAL A 56 -13.74 5.69 -0.27
N SER A 57 -13.09 6.00 0.86
CA SER A 57 -13.45 5.45 2.18
C SER A 57 -14.86 5.86 2.62
N SER A 58 -15.30 7.06 2.24
CA SER A 58 -16.66 7.52 2.50
C SER A 58 -17.69 6.65 1.79
N ALA A 59 -17.46 6.28 0.52
CA ALA A 59 -18.36 5.44 -0.25
C ALA A 59 -18.22 3.95 0.12
N ASN A 60 -17.01 3.52 0.49
CA ASN A 60 -16.71 2.17 0.90
C ASN A 60 -15.96 2.17 2.25
N PRO A 61 -16.66 1.97 3.39
CA PRO A 61 -16.06 2.01 4.71
C PRO A 61 -15.07 0.86 4.96
N THR A 62 -14.96 -0.11 4.04
CA THR A 62 -13.91 -1.13 4.14
C THR A 62 -12.52 -0.58 3.86
N VAL A 63 -12.42 0.51 3.11
CA VAL A 63 -11.16 1.15 2.71
C VAL A 63 -10.57 1.94 3.88
N ASN A 64 -9.34 1.58 4.27
CA ASN A 64 -8.57 2.33 5.25
C ASN A 64 -7.43 3.08 4.54
N THR A 65 -7.51 4.41 4.50
CA THR A 65 -6.56 5.27 3.78
C THR A 65 -5.09 5.00 4.12
N PRO A 66 -4.64 4.99 5.38
CA PRO A 66 -3.22 4.77 5.68
C PRO A 66 -2.75 3.35 5.35
N SER A 67 -3.57 2.31 5.52
CA SER A 67 -3.24 0.96 5.04
C SER A 67 -3.07 0.93 3.52
N LEU A 68 -4.00 1.55 2.79
CA LEU A 68 -3.99 1.53 1.33
C LEU A 68 -2.79 2.28 0.77
N LEU A 69 -2.42 3.44 1.35
CA LEU A 69 -1.21 4.18 0.97
C LEU A 69 0.08 3.40 1.27
N TYR A 70 0.14 2.70 2.40
CA TYR A 70 1.28 1.84 2.71
C TYR A 70 1.39 0.71 1.69
N TRP A 71 0.26 0.05 1.39
CA TRP A 71 0.21 -1.06 0.45
C TRP A 71 0.57 -0.63 -0.97
N THR A 72 0.12 0.53 -1.46
CA THR A 72 0.48 1.02 -2.80
C THR A 72 1.96 1.36 -2.91
N LYS A 73 2.57 1.96 -1.88
CA LYS A 73 4.02 2.22 -1.86
C LYS A 73 4.83 0.93 -1.83
N TYR A 74 4.37 -0.07 -1.07
CA TYR A 74 4.94 -1.41 -1.08
C TYR A 74 4.84 -2.08 -2.47
N LEU A 75 3.65 -2.09 -3.09
CA LEU A 75 3.45 -2.64 -4.44
C LEU A 75 4.30 -1.94 -5.51
N ALA A 76 4.64 -0.67 -5.28
CA ALA A 76 5.52 0.09 -6.15
C ALA A 76 7.01 -0.07 -5.85
N GLU A 77 7.40 -1.05 -5.03
CA GLU A 77 8.79 -1.34 -4.64
C GLU A 77 9.52 -0.11 -4.05
N VAL A 78 8.80 0.81 -3.41
CA VAL A 78 9.41 2.01 -2.82
C VAL A 78 10.37 1.57 -1.71
N PRO A 79 11.67 1.93 -1.77
CA PRO A 79 12.64 1.47 -0.79
C PRO A 79 12.21 1.78 0.65
N GLY A 80 12.34 0.76 1.50
CA GLY A 80 12.00 0.82 2.91
C GLY A 80 10.55 0.51 3.25
N TYR A 81 9.66 0.35 2.26
CA TYR A 81 8.34 -0.25 2.48
C TYR A 81 8.45 -1.77 2.33
N VAL A 82 8.13 -2.49 3.40
CA VAL A 82 8.28 -3.95 3.47
C VAL A 82 6.97 -4.56 3.95
N TYR A 83 6.58 -5.72 3.44
CA TYR A 83 5.30 -6.34 3.78
C TYR A 83 5.44 -7.66 4.54
N THR A 84 6.49 -8.43 4.28
CA THR A 84 6.75 -9.71 4.95
C THR A 84 8.05 -9.70 5.77
N GLU A 85 8.16 -10.62 6.73
CA GLU A 85 9.40 -10.78 7.51
C GLU A 85 10.57 -11.27 6.64
N GLU A 86 10.28 -12.10 5.63
CA GLU A 86 11.29 -12.54 4.68
C GLU A 86 11.87 -11.35 3.88
N GLU A 87 10.99 -10.50 3.33
CA GLU A 87 11.41 -9.27 2.65
C GLU A 87 12.17 -8.33 3.57
N ARG A 88 11.82 -8.24 4.86
CA ARG A 88 12.55 -7.43 5.83
C ARG A 88 14.00 -7.90 5.96
N ILE A 89 14.20 -9.22 6.11
CA ILE A 89 15.54 -9.81 6.23
C ILE A 89 16.33 -9.54 4.96
N GLN A 90 15.74 -9.77 3.79
CA GLN A 90 16.38 -9.52 2.49
C GLN A 90 16.75 -8.03 2.33
N PHE A 91 15.85 -7.12 2.69
CA PHE A 91 16.10 -5.69 2.62
C PHE A 91 17.20 -5.25 3.59
N GLN A 92 17.23 -5.81 4.80
CA GLN A 92 18.26 -5.54 5.79
C GLN A 92 19.64 -6.00 5.30
N GLN A 93 19.73 -7.17 4.67
CA GLN A 93 20.97 -7.66 4.05
C GLN A 93 21.42 -6.74 2.92
N LEU A 94 20.50 -6.35 2.04
CA LEU A 94 20.78 -5.42 0.94
C LEU A 94 21.32 -4.07 1.44
N LEU A 95 20.80 -3.55 2.55
CA LEU A 95 21.34 -2.33 3.17
C LEU A 95 22.75 -2.55 3.71
N ARG A 96 23.02 -3.68 4.38
CA ARG A 96 24.36 -4.03 4.89
C ARG A 96 25.38 -4.18 3.77
N ASP A 97 25.00 -4.80 2.66
CA ASP A 97 25.85 -4.94 1.49
C ASP A 97 26.22 -3.57 0.90
N LYS A 98 25.27 -2.63 0.87
CA LYS A 98 25.52 -1.26 0.39
C LYS A 98 26.40 -0.43 1.32
N LEU A 99 26.50 -0.79 2.60
CA LEU A 99 27.37 -0.11 3.56
C LEU A 99 28.84 -0.49 3.39
N ASN A 100 29.18 -1.58 2.69
CA ASN A 100 30.56 -2.02 2.42
C ASN A 100 31.46 -2.03 3.68
N GLY A 101 30.93 -2.46 4.83
CA GLY A 101 31.68 -2.50 6.10
C GLY A 101 31.69 -1.19 6.90
N SER A 102 30.99 -0.15 6.45
CA SER A 102 30.74 1.06 7.23
C SER A 102 29.79 0.78 8.42
N SER A 103 29.82 1.65 9.44
CA SER A 103 28.95 1.51 10.62
C SER A 103 27.46 1.41 10.23
N GLU A 104 26.71 0.55 10.92
CA GLU A 104 25.26 0.39 10.75
C GLU A 104 24.45 1.66 11.08
N GLU A 105 25.08 2.65 11.72
CA GLU A 105 24.50 3.97 11.97
C GLU A 105 24.58 4.90 10.74
N THR A 106 25.34 4.51 9.72
CA THR A 106 25.42 5.26 8.46
C THR A 106 24.16 5.00 7.65
N GLY A 107 23.46 6.07 7.25
CA GLY A 107 22.26 5.95 6.43
C GLY A 107 22.61 5.68 4.96
N VAL A 108 21.94 4.71 4.34
CA VAL A 108 22.00 4.44 2.90
C VAL A 108 20.98 5.32 2.18
N ASP A 109 21.40 6.06 1.16
CA ASP A 109 20.48 6.89 0.37
C ASP A 109 19.57 6.01 -0.49
N SER A 110 18.25 6.21 -0.39
CA SER A 110 17.25 5.45 -1.13
C SER A 110 17.45 5.49 -2.63
N ILE A 111 18.05 6.57 -3.18
CA ILE A 111 18.36 6.68 -4.62
C ILE A 111 19.29 5.56 -5.07
N THR A 112 20.22 5.13 -4.22
CA THR A 112 21.19 4.06 -4.55
C THR A 112 20.55 2.68 -4.69
N LEU A 113 19.33 2.53 -4.16
CA LEU A 113 18.54 1.31 -4.20
C LEU A 113 17.55 1.28 -5.38
N MET A 114 17.50 2.37 -6.15
CA MET A 114 16.52 2.58 -7.21
C MET A 114 17.19 2.65 -8.57
N SER A 115 16.41 2.35 -9.61
CA SER A 115 16.86 2.56 -10.99
C SER A 115 16.89 4.05 -11.32
N LYS A 116 17.71 4.45 -12.32
CA LYS A 116 17.78 5.84 -12.78
C LYS A 116 16.36 6.31 -13.18
N PRO A 117 15.82 7.37 -12.56
CA PRO A 117 14.49 7.86 -12.87
C PRO A 117 14.42 8.39 -14.30
N PHE A 118 13.24 8.26 -14.93
CA PHE A 118 13.00 8.85 -16.25
C PHE A 118 12.88 10.39 -16.18
N ILE A 119 12.39 10.92 -15.05
CA ILE A 119 12.23 12.35 -14.82
C ILE A 119 13.43 12.85 -14.00
N GLU A 120 14.23 13.74 -14.57
CA GLU A 120 15.40 14.33 -13.90
C GLU A 120 14.95 15.44 -12.91
N ASN A 121 15.63 15.58 -11.77
CA ASN A 121 15.42 16.58 -10.69
C ASN A 121 14.39 16.32 -9.57
N SER A 122 13.93 15.09 -9.31
CA SER A 122 12.99 14.84 -8.20
C SER A 122 13.64 14.64 -6.81
N SER A 123 14.96 14.75 -6.66
CA SER A 123 15.67 14.06 -5.57
C SER A 123 15.76 14.83 -4.25
N LYS A 124 14.84 14.57 -3.31
CA LYS A 124 15.12 14.75 -1.86
C LYS A 124 15.65 13.44 -1.30
N LYS A 125 16.95 13.32 -1.04
CA LYS A 125 17.56 12.08 -0.50
C LYS A 125 16.87 11.62 0.78
N ARG A 126 16.39 10.37 0.83
CA ARG A 126 15.85 9.73 2.04
C ARG A 126 16.89 8.71 2.50
N LEU A 127 17.37 8.88 3.73
CA LEU A 127 18.31 7.96 4.33
C LEU A 127 17.56 6.79 4.98
N LEU A 128 18.03 5.58 4.73
CA LEU A 128 17.52 4.33 5.29
C LEU A 128 18.60 3.73 6.18
N PHE A 129 18.26 3.40 7.42
CA PHE A 129 19.20 2.86 8.39
C PHE A 129 18.95 1.38 8.63
N VAL A 130 20.01 0.58 8.79
CA VAL A 130 19.89 -0.87 9.04
C VAL A 130 19.11 -1.15 10.33
N ARG A 131 19.34 -0.35 11.38
CA ARG A 131 18.68 -0.48 12.69
C ARG A 131 17.16 -0.40 12.65
N ASP A 132 16.62 0.34 11.66
CA ASP A 132 15.18 0.54 11.51
C ASP A 132 14.49 -0.76 11.06
N TYR A 133 15.23 -1.67 10.43
CA TYR A 133 14.74 -2.93 9.89
C TYR A 133 15.10 -4.15 10.76
N ASN A 134 15.37 -3.99 12.05
CA ASN A 134 15.66 -5.12 12.95
C ASN A 134 14.45 -6.02 13.21
N SER A 135 13.25 -5.44 13.28
CA SER A 135 11.98 -6.15 13.38
C SER A 135 10.94 -5.44 12.53
N PHE A 136 9.88 -6.14 12.12
CA PHE A 136 8.80 -5.50 11.37
C PHE A 136 8.19 -4.30 12.12
N GLU A 137 8.17 -4.34 13.46
CA GLU A 137 7.62 -3.25 14.28
C GLU A 137 8.54 -2.03 14.39
N THR A 138 9.84 -2.18 14.12
CA THR A 138 10.81 -1.08 14.21
C THR A 138 10.79 -0.20 12.96
N ILE A 139 10.27 -0.71 11.84
CA ILE A 139 10.22 -0.01 10.56
C ILE A 139 9.44 1.30 10.73
N PRO A 140 10.02 2.47 10.42
CA PRO A 140 9.39 3.76 10.69
C PRO A 140 8.05 3.90 9.97
N GLU A 141 7.96 3.48 8.71
CA GLU A 141 6.74 3.57 7.90
C GLU A 141 5.63 2.67 8.44
N TYR A 142 5.98 1.48 8.96
CA TYR A 142 5.01 0.55 9.53
C TYR A 142 4.60 0.96 10.94
N LYS A 143 5.54 1.50 11.73
CA LYS A 143 5.33 2.02 13.08
C LYS A 143 4.32 3.17 13.09
N GLU A 144 4.34 4.00 12.05
CA GLU A 144 3.39 5.10 11.85
C GLU A 144 1.94 4.64 11.63
N LEU A 145 1.72 3.38 11.22
CA LEU A 145 0.37 2.87 11.02
C LEU A 145 -0.34 2.63 12.35
N SER A 146 -1.62 3.02 12.40
CA SER A 146 -2.51 2.68 13.50
C SER A 146 -2.72 1.16 13.58
N LEU A 147 -3.08 0.64 14.76
CA LEU A 147 -3.35 -0.80 14.92
C LEU A 147 -4.47 -1.27 13.98
N PHE A 148 -5.53 -0.46 13.83
CA PHE A 148 -6.62 -0.76 12.91
C PHE A 148 -6.11 -0.89 11.46
N SER A 149 -5.17 -0.02 11.07
CA SER A 149 -4.55 -0.05 9.75
C SER A 149 -3.68 -1.29 9.54
N ARG A 150 -2.93 -1.70 10.56
CA ARG A 150 -2.13 -2.92 10.52
C ARG A 150 -3.00 -4.17 10.39
N LEU A 151 -4.09 -4.24 11.17
CA LEU A 151 -5.08 -5.32 11.03
C LEU A 151 -5.68 -5.36 9.63
N LYS A 152 -6.04 -4.21 9.06
CA LYS A 152 -6.55 -4.13 7.68
C LYS A 152 -5.54 -4.64 6.64
N LEU A 153 -4.26 -4.32 6.80
CA LEU A 153 -3.20 -4.87 5.95
C LEU A 153 -3.08 -6.39 6.09
N MET A 154 -3.13 -6.92 7.31
CA MET A 154 -3.09 -8.37 7.56
C MET A 154 -4.29 -9.09 6.93
N PHE A 155 -5.51 -8.57 7.13
CA PHE A 155 -6.71 -9.13 6.51
C PHE A 155 -6.62 -9.10 4.99
N HIS A 156 -6.11 -8.00 4.42
CA HIS A 156 -5.88 -7.94 2.98
C HIS A 156 -4.94 -9.06 2.50
N SER A 157 -3.78 -9.25 3.15
CA SER A 157 -2.86 -10.35 2.84
C SER A 157 -3.56 -11.71 2.90
N PHE A 158 -4.31 -11.94 3.97
CA PHE A 158 -5.04 -13.18 4.21
C PHE A 158 -6.08 -13.45 3.12
N PHE A 159 -6.88 -12.45 2.75
CA PHE A 159 -7.86 -12.57 1.67
C PHE A 159 -7.21 -12.82 0.31
N THR A 160 -6.10 -12.12 0.01
CA THR A 160 -5.34 -12.33 -1.23
C THR A 160 -4.80 -13.76 -1.32
N THR A 161 -4.23 -14.28 -0.23
CA THR A 161 -3.77 -15.67 -0.15
C THR A 161 -4.92 -16.65 -0.34
N ILE A 162 -6.06 -16.47 0.34
CA ILE A 162 -7.26 -17.29 0.13
C ILE A 162 -7.71 -17.24 -1.34
N TYR A 163 -7.68 -16.06 -1.97
CA TYR A 163 -8.13 -15.87 -3.35
C TYR A 163 -7.25 -16.59 -4.40
N THR A 164 -6.00 -16.91 -4.05
CA THR A 164 -5.14 -17.75 -4.91
C THR A 164 -5.66 -19.18 -5.02
N THR A 165 -6.38 -19.67 -4.01
CA THR A 165 -6.98 -21.01 -4.00
C THR A 165 -8.27 -21.05 -4.81
N TYR A 166 -8.55 -22.20 -5.44
CA TYR A 166 -9.78 -22.38 -6.23
C TYR A 166 -11.06 -22.19 -5.40
N TYR A 167 -11.11 -22.82 -4.22
CA TYR A 167 -12.26 -22.71 -3.31
C TYR A 167 -12.42 -21.30 -2.76
N GLY A 168 -11.33 -20.66 -2.35
CA GLY A 168 -11.35 -19.28 -1.86
C GLY A 168 -11.85 -18.31 -2.93
N ARG A 169 -11.41 -18.46 -4.19
CA ARG A 169 -11.92 -17.66 -5.31
C ARG A 169 -13.41 -17.84 -5.53
N ARG A 170 -13.90 -19.09 -5.55
CA ARG A 170 -15.34 -19.37 -5.69
C ARG A 170 -16.15 -18.79 -4.54
N PHE A 171 -15.69 -18.97 -3.30
CA PHE A 171 -16.36 -18.45 -2.11
C PHE A 171 -16.42 -16.92 -2.10
N LEU A 172 -15.28 -16.24 -2.35
CA LEU A 172 -15.22 -14.78 -2.36
C LEU A 172 -16.02 -14.19 -3.53
N ASN A 173 -15.95 -14.77 -4.73
CA ASN A 173 -16.75 -14.32 -5.86
C ASN A 173 -18.26 -14.53 -5.63
N ALA A 174 -18.65 -15.67 -5.05
CA ALA A 174 -20.05 -15.93 -4.70
C ALA A 174 -20.54 -14.95 -3.62
N THR A 175 -19.72 -14.66 -2.62
CA THR A 175 -20.01 -13.66 -1.58
C THR A 175 -20.15 -12.27 -2.20
N PHE A 176 -19.26 -11.89 -3.10
CA PHE A 176 -19.33 -10.61 -3.80
C PHE A 176 -20.60 -10.49 -4.65
N LEU A 177 -20.94 -11.53 -5.43
CA LEU A 177 -22.19 -11.58 -6.19
C LEU A 177 -23.42 -11.51 -5.29
N PHE A 178 -23.39 -12.20 -4.14
CA PHE A 178 -24.46 -12.12 -3.15
C PHE A 178 -24.63 -10.70 -2.62
N ILE A 179 -23.53 -10.01 -2.28
CA ILE A 179 -23.55 -8.62 -1.83
C ILE A 179 -24.11 -7.70 -2.92
N ILE A 180 -23.69 -7.85 -4.19
CA ILE A 180 -24.25 -7.08 -5.31
C ILE A 180 -25.75 -7.32 -5.48
N ASN A 181 -26.19 -8.57 -5.40
CA ASN A 181 -27.60 -8.90 -5.50
C ASN A 181 -28.41 -8.32 -4.33
N LEU A 182 -27.84 -8.31 -3.13
CA LEU A 182 -28.42 -7.69 -1.94
C LEU A 182 -28.50 -6.18 -2.08
N MET A 183 -27.46 -5.54 -2.64
CA MET A 183 -27.45 -4.11 -3.00
C MET A 183 -28.54 -3.77 -4.00
N LYS A 184 -28.72 -4.59 -5.03
CA LYS A 184 -29.74 -4.40 -6.06
C LYS A 184 -31.16 -4.55 -5.51
N ARG A 185 -31.38 -5.51 -4.62
CA ARG A 185 -32.72 -5.85 -4.09
C ARG A 185 -33.13 -4.99 -2.89
N TYR A 186 -32.19 -4.63 -2.02
CA TYR A 186 -32.45 -3.88 -0.78
C TYR A 186 -31.52 -2.68 -0.62
N PRO A 187 -31.55 -1.72 -1.56
CA PRO A 187 -30.61 -0.60 -1.55
C PRO A 187 -30.65 0.17 -0.23
N LYS A 188 -31.83 0.41 0.35
CA LYS A 188 -32.01 1.15 1.62
C LYS A 188 -31.25 0.52 2.80
N MET A 189 -31.25 -0.82 2.91
CA MET A 189 -30.49 -1.53 3.95
C MET A 189 -28.99 -1.40 3.72
N THR A 190 -28.58 -1.39 2.46
CA THR A 190 -27.16 -1.23 2.11
C THR A 190 -26.66 0.19 2.34
N PHE A 191 -27.49 1.21 2.06
CA PHE A 191 -27.21 2.61 2.42
C PHE A 191 -27.01 2.77 3.94
N LEU A 192 -27.71 1.97 4.77
CA LEU A 192 -27.59 1.99 6.22
C LEU A 192 -26.35 1.22 6.71
N MET A 193 -26.09 0.02 6.18
CA MET A 193 -24.90 -0.79 6.53
C MET A 193 -23.58 -0.12 6.14
N PHE A 194 -23.52 0.55 4.99
CA PHE A 194 -22.33 1.27 4.54
C PHE A 194 -22.27 2.73 5.02
N ASN A 195 -23.20 3.15 5.89
CA ASN A 195 -23.30 4.51 6.42
C ASN A 195 -23.25 5.60 5.34
N VAL A 196 -23.88 5.32 4.20
CA VAL A 196 -23.76 6.09 2.95
C VAL A 196 -24.44 7.46 3.08
N LYS A 197 -25.29 7.71 4.09
CA LYS A 197 -25.81 9.06 4.37
C LYS A 197 -24.69 10.05 4.71
N VAL A 198 -23.64 9.61 5.39
CA VAL A 198 -22.42 10.40 5.62
C VAL A 198 -21.71 10.61 4.28
N SER A 199 -21.57 9.54 3.49
CA SER A 199 -20.92 9.61 2.18
C SER A 199 -21.64 10.52 1.17
N ALA A 200 -22.96 10.56 1.14
CA ALA A 200 -23.75 11.41 0.25
C ALA A 200 -23.66 12.88 0.68
N ARG A 201 -23.57 13.15 1.98
CA ARG A 201 -23.24 14.49 2.49
C ARG A 201 -21.87 14.92 2.01
N TYR A 202 -20.86 14.04 2.02
CA TYR A 202 -19.55 14.38 1.48
C TYR A 202 -19.54 14.44 -0.06
N LEU A 203 -20.18 13.52 -0.78
CA LEU A 203 -20.20 13.45 -2.25
C LEU A 203 -20.97 14.60 -2.93
N PHE A 204 -22.09 15.04 -2.34
CA PHE A 204 -22.99 16.02 -2.95
C PHE A 204 -23.00 17.37 -2.23
N ASN A 205 -22.68 17.40 -0.94
CA ASN A 205 -22.54 18.62 -0.15
C ASN A 205 -21.10 18.69 0.40
N PHE A 206 -20.09 18.59 -0.47
CA PHE A 206 -18.74 18.96 -0.08
C PHE A 206 -18.81 20.39 0.48
N PRO A 207 -18.61 20.65 1.78
CA PRO A 207 -18.23 21.99 2.17
C PRO A 207 -16.99 22.27 1.32
N ILE A 208 -17.04 23.29 0.47
CA ILE A 208 -15.87 23.70 -0.29
C ILE A 208 -14.84 24.05 0.79
N ASP A 209 -13.92 23.13 1.03
CA ASP A 209 -12.87 23.34 2.00
C ASP A 209 -11.96 24.38 1.36
N ASN A 210 -12.22 25.64 1.69
CA ASN A 210 -11.41 26.78 1.25
C ASN A 210 -10.03 26.77 1.92
N SER A 211 -9.72 25.78 2.78
CA SER A 211 -8.35 25.53 3.18
C SER A 211 -7.60 25.01 1.95
N GLY A 212 -6.82 25.90 1.33
CA GLY A 212 -6.05 25.58 0.12
C GLY A 212 -5.13 24.36 0.27
N LEU A 213 -4.46 23.99 -0.82
CA LEU A 213 -3.58 22.81 -0.88
C LEU A 213 -2.59 22.77 0.30
N LYS A 214 -2.61 21.69 1.08
CA LYS A 214 -1.69 21.51 2.23
C LYS A 214 -0.41 20.83 1.76
N PRO A 215 0.78 21.35 2.12
CA PRO A 215 2.04 20.76 1.68
C PRO A 215 2.21 19.33 2.23
N ASN A 216 2.99 18.49 1.54
CA ASN A 216 3.21 17.09 1.93
C ASN A 216 3.77 16.95 3.35
N SER A 217 4.46 17.97 3.86
CA SER A 217 4.99 18.03 5.22
C SER A 217 3.91 18.01 6.31
N ALA A 218 2.69 18.48 6.03
CA ALA A 218 1.57 18.47 6.97
C ALA A 218 1.16 17.02 7.35
N PHE A 219 1.26 16.09 6.40
CA PHE A 219 0.91 14.68 6.57
C PHE A 219 1.99 13.88 7.31
N LYS A 220 3.23 14.40 7.36
CA LYS A 220 4.28 13.83 8.21
C LYS A 220 4.03 14.10 9.70
N LYS A 221 3.34 15.21 10.04
CA LYS A 221 3.13 15.68 11.42
C LYS A 221 1.89 15.10 12.11
N GLN A 222 0.92 14.55 11.37
CA GLN A 222 -0.38 14.11 11.90
C GLN A 222 -0.36 12.77 12.69
N LYS A 223 0.82 12.18 12.93
CA LYS A 223 1.00 10.73 13.16
C LYS A 223 1.26 10.28 14.60
N THR A 224 0.85 11.06 15.60
CA THR A 224 0.84 10.62 17.01
C THR A 224 -0.57 10.53 17.56
N ARG A 225 -1.49 9.83 16.87
CA ARG A 225 -2.66 9.29 17.59
C ARG A 225 -2.16 8.14 18.47
N SER A 226 -2.30 8.37 19.77
CA SER A 226 -1.80 7.53 20.85
C SER A 226 -2.03 6.04 20.57
N SER A 227 -0.98 5.25 20.77
CA SER A 227 -1.15 3.80 20.80
C SER A 227 -2.23 3.45 21.83
N TRP A 228 -3.14 2.55 21.46
CA TRP A 228 -4.29 2.13 22.27
C TRP A 228 -3.90 1.74 23.69
N TYR A 229 -2.69 1.18 23.91
CA TYR A 229 -2.20 0.90 25.26
C TYR A 229 -2.02 2.19 26.08
N LYS A 230 -1.62 3.33 25.49
CA LYS A 230 -1.57 4.62 26.21
C LYS A 230 -2.98 5.12 26.55
N ALA A 231 -3.97 4.88 25.68
CA ALA A 231 -5.36 5.20 25.97
C ALA A 231 -5.91 4.32 27.10
N ILE A 232 -5.68 3.01 27.05
CA ILE A 232 -6.07 2.06 28.09
C ILE A 232 -5.33 2.33 29.40
N VAL A 233 -4.00 2.50 29.37
CA VAL A 233 -3.18 2.86 30.54
C VAL A 233 -3.60 4.22 31.09
N SER A 234 -3.96 5.20 30.27
CA SER A 234 -4.51 6.48 30.76
C SER A 234 -5.88 6.33 31.41
N CYS A 235 -6.73 5.43 30.92
CA CYS A 235 -8.02 5.09 31.53
C CYS A 235 -7.84 4.31 32.84
N ILE A 236 -6.81 3.47 32.94
CA ILE A 236 -6.46 2.71 34.15
C ILE A 236 -5.82 3.64 35.20
N ASN A 237 -4.89 4.52 34.80
CA ASN A 237 -4.19 5.44 35.69
C ASN A 237 -5.04 6.65 36.12
N ARG A 238 -6.16 6.96 35.45
CA ARG A 238 -7.13 7.98 35.89
C ARG A 238 -7.96 7.58 37.11
N LYS A 239 -7.84 6.34 37.59
CA LYS A 239 -8.56 5.80 38.76
C LYS A 239 -7.73 5.80 40.05
N LYS A 240 -6.66 6.59 40.14
CA LYS A 240 -5.94 6.87 41.40
C LYS A 240 -6.05 8.34 41.75
#